data_AF-U9T3S7-F1
#
_entry.id   AF-U9T3S7-F1
#
_cell.length_a   1.000
_cell.length_b   1.000
_cell.length_c   1.000
_cell.angle_alpha   90.00
_cell.angle_beta   90.00
_cell.angle_gamma   90.00
#
_symmetry.space_group_name_H-M   'P 1'
#
loop_
_entity.id
_entity.type
_entity.pdbx_description
1 polymer ?
#
loop_
_entity_poly.entity_id
_entity_poly.type
_entity_poly.pdbx_seq_one_letter_code
_entity_poly.pdbx_strand_id
1 'polypeptide(L)'
;MINKNLIFLLLIPVLLLNQVHVNAVAQDYFLRNIDIERSPKNILIGSYIGGRSHLKPMLDVAIILIERGHNVILLTSGKYEPSSEYPGLKQISSGPQYVTAKSRNIHKDVDYRSLAHLMEITTASYNVTYEKFKNAAKENNIDLFICDPIANHVCIDAANNLNKPVVGFTSSFMQMMDPKPYKSDPMFGCNISLENESFFERFRCTLIQPLQITYAYRPFTRQLNDIREQMNIKSVSGKVPKVTLALINIFFGFELPQSLAPNVQ
;
A
#
# COMPACT_ATOMS: atom_id res chain seq x y z
N MET A 1 -35.82 35.69 -10.63
CA MET A 1 -35.82 34.21 -10.68
C MET A 1 -34.65 33.78 -11.56
N ILE A 2 -33.50 33.45 -10.97
CA ILE A 2 -32.32 33.02 -11.72
C ILE A 2 -32.51 31.54 -12.04
N ASN A 3 -32.51 31.21 -13.33
CA ASN A 3 -32.81 29.88 -13.84
C ASN A 3 -31.71 28.89 -13.37
N LYS A 4 -32.07 27.87 -12.59
CA LYS A 4 -31.14 26.91 -11.97
C LYS A 4 -30.25 26.16 -12.98
N ASN A 5 -30.63 26.16 -14.25
CA ASN A 5 -29.86 25.57 -15.35
C ASN A 5 -28.65 26.40 -15.79
N LEU A 6 -28.59 27.70 -15.48
CA LEU A 6 -27.45 28.55 -15.87
C LEU A 6 -26.20 28.30 -15.00
N ILE A 7 -26.40 27.93 -13.73
CA ILE A 7 -25.31 27.64 -12.78
C ILE A 7 -24.60 26.34 -13.16
N PHE A 8 -25.33 25.35 -13.68
CA PHE A 8 -24.76 24.09 -14.14
C PHE A 8 -23.93 24.23 -15.42
N LEU A 9 -24.32 25.14 -16.32
CA LEU A 9 -23.57 25.46 -17.54
C LEU A 9 -22.29 26.26 -17.26
N LEU A 10 -22.23 27.03 -16.16
CA LEU A 10 -21.04 27.79 -15.75
C LEU A 10 -19.98 26.94 -15.03
N LEU A 11 -20.30 25.73 -14.58
CA LEU A 11 -19.34 24.82 -13.94
C LEU A 11 -18.47 24.06 -14.96
N ILE A 12 -18.95 23.90 -16.21
CA ILE A 12 -18.26 23.16 -17.27
C ILE A 12 -17.01 23.91 -17.78
N PRO A 13 -17.02 25.24 -18.00
CA PRO A 13 -15.82 25.99 -18.42
C PRO A 13 -14.76 26.08 -17.32
N VAL A 14 -15.17 26.11 -16.04
CA VAL A 14 -14.24 26.18 -14.90
C VAL A 14 -13.48 24.85 -14.70
N LEU A 15 -14.10 23.72 -15.07
CA LEU A 15 -13.45 22.41 -15.11
C LEU A 15 -12.51 22.24 -16.32
N LEU A 16 -12.77 22.94 -17.44
CA LEU A 16 -11.95 22.86 -18.65
C LEU A 16 -10.74 23.81 -18.66
N LEU A 17 -10.77 24.92 -17.90
CA LEU A 17 -9.67 25.88 -17.83
C LEU A 17 -8.48 25.45 -16.95
N ASN A 18 -8.58 24.33 -16.23
CA ASN A 18 -7.49 23.80 -15.40
C ASN A 18 -6.63 22.72 -16.09
N GLN A 19 -6.72 22.60 -17.42
CA GLN A 19 -5.90 21.64 -18.16
C GLN A 19 -4.76 22.33 -18.93
N VAL A 20 -3.56 22.06 -18.42
CA VAL A 20 -2.26 22.02 -19.10
C VAL A 20 -1.47 23.33 -19.16
N HIS A 21 -0.72 23.60 -18.09
CA HIS A 21 0.65 24.11 -18.23
C HIS A 21 1.61 22.93 -18.04
N VAL A 22 2.08 22.33 -19.15
CA VAL A 22 3.27 21.48 -19.11
C VAL A 22 4.46 22.43 -19.03
N ASN A 23 4.93 22.71 -17.81
CA ASN A 23 6.33 23.10 -17.68
C ASN A 23 7.15 21.85 -18.01
N ALA A 24 7.75 21.85 -19.19
CA ALA A 24 8.82 20.91 -19.52
C ALA A 24 9.99 21.24 -18.57
N VAL A 25 9.99 20.61 -17.40
CA VAL A 25 11.15 20.56 -16.54
C VAL A 25 12.13 19.67 -17.28
N ALA A 26 13.15 20.26 -17.89
CA ALA A 26 14.32 19.52 -18.34
C ALA A 26 14.78 18.66 -17.15
N GLN A 27 14.69 17.34 -17.30
CA GLN A 27 15.32 16.42 -16.37
C GLN A 27 16.82 16.59 -16.55
N ASP A 28 17.41 17.54 -15.84
CA ASP A 28 18.82 17.51 -15.53
C ASP A 28 19.07 16.18 -14.81
N TYR A 29 19.60 15.23 -15.58
CA TYR A 29 20.06 13.96 -15.11
C TYR A 29 21.25 14.26 -14.19
N PHE A 30 20.97 14.46 -12.90
CA PHE A 30 22.01 14.55 -11.89
C PHE A 30 22.85 13.27 -12.02
N LEU A 31 24.12 13.42 -12.41
CA LEU A 31 25.11 12.36 -12.32
C LEU A 31 25.02 11.83 -10.88
N ARG A 32 24.56 10.59 -10.71
CA ARG A 32 24.68 9.91 -9.41
C ARG A 32 26.16 9.77 -9.17
N ASN A 33 26.72 10.60 -8.28
CA ASN A 33 28.01 10.33 -7.68
C ASN A 33 27.97 8.89 -7.16
N ILE A 34 28.80 8.04 -7.75
CA ILE A 34 28.88 6.60 -7.46
C ILE A 34 29.34 6.35 -6.02
N ASP A 35 29.84 7.39 -5.34
CA ASP A 35 30.09 7.43 -3.91
C ASP A 35 28.86 7.89 -3.12
N ILE A 36 27.74 7.17 -3.27
CA ILE A 36 26.76 7.13 -2.17
C ILE A 36 27.52 6.44 -1.04
N GLU A 37 27.84 7.16 0.04
CA GLU A 37 28.44 6.58 1.25
C GLU A 37 27.67 5.31 1.62
N ARG A 38 28.25 4.14 1.34
CA ARG A 38 27.69 2.82 1.62
C ARG A 38 27.82 2.53 3.12
N SER A 39 27.32 3.44 3.95
CA SER A 39 27.14 3.17 5.36
C SER A 39 26.02 2.13 5.50
N PRO A 40 26.26 1.05 6.25
CA PRO A 40 25.20 0.13 6.65
C PRO A 40 24.00 0.90 7.21
N LYS A 41 22.80 0.49 6.81
CA LYS A 41 21.53 1.06 7.28
C LYS A 41 20.73 -0.04 7.96
N ASN A 42 19.95 0.33 8.96
CA ASN A 42 19.04 -0.57 9.65
C ASN A 42 17.66 -0.47 8.99
N ILE A 43 17.18 -1.56 8.39
CA ILE A 43 15.96 -1.59 7.59
C ILE A 43 14.94 -2.49 8.27
N LEU A 44 13.74 -1.98 8.48
CA LEU A 44 12.61 -2.75 9.00
C LEU A 44 11.65 -3.10 7.87
N ILE A 45 11.48 -4.39 7.61
CA ILE A 45 10.43 -4.92 6.74
C ILE A 45 9.21 -5.20 7.61
N GLY A 46 8.11 -4.51 7.32
CA GLY A 46 6.86 -4.65 8.07
C GLY A 46 5.75 -5.26 7.23
N SER A 47 5.19 -6.37 7.71
CA SER A 47 3.95 -6.94 7.17
C SER A 47 3.13 -7.54 8.31
N TYR A 48 2.03 -6.90 8.69
CA TYR A 48 1.24 -7.36 9.84
C TYR A 48 0.65 -8.77 9.63
N ILE A 49 -0.11 -8.97 8.56
CA ILE A 49 -0.79 -10.26 8.28
C ILE A 49 0.19 -11.32 7.78
N GLY A 50 1.26 -10.88 7.09
CA GLY A 50 2.19 -11.76 6.42
C GLY A 50 1.55 -12.47 5.22
N GLY A 51 2.01 -13.68 4.94
CA GLY A 51 1.61 -14.47 3.78
C GLY A 51 2.66 -14.46 2.67
N ARG A 52 2.81 -15.61 2.01
CA ARG A 52 3.91 -15.84 1.06
C ARG A 52 3.87 -14.89 -0.15
N SER A 53 2.69 -14.56 -0.67
CA SER A 53 2.55 -13.67 -1.83
C SER A 53 3.02 -12.24 -1.57
N HIS A 54 2.97 -11.77 -0.33
CA HIS A 54 3.40 -10.42 0.06
C HIS A 54 4.83 -10.43 0.60
N LEU A 55 5.16 -11.40 1.48
CA LEU A 55 6.46 -11.44 2.13
C LEU A 55 7.59 -11.95 1.24
N LYS A 56 7.36 -12.99 0.42
CA LYS A 56 8.45 -13.59 -0.38
C LYS A 56 9.16 -12.55 -1.26
N PRO A 57 8.45 -11.73 -2.07
CA PRO A 57 9.12 -10.72 -2.90
C PRO A 57 9.88 -9.68 -2.09
N MET A 58 9.34 -9.24 -0.94
CA MET A 58 10.02 -8.31 -0.04
C MET A 58 11.30 -8.93 0.53
N LEU A 59 11.29 -10.22 0.86
CA LEU A 59 12.43 -10.94 1.41
C LEU A 59 13.50 -11.26 0.36
N ASP A 60 13.12 -11.52 -0.89
CA ASP A 60 14.07 -11.66 -1.99
C ASP A 60 14.86 -10.34 -2.19
N VAL A 61 14.20 -9.18 -2.06
CA VAL A 61 14.88 -7.88 -2.00
C VAL A 61 15.71 -7.72 -0.72
N ALA A 62 15.23 -8.21 0.42
CA ALA A 62 15.94 -8.14 1.69
C ALA A 62 17.32 -8.82 1.63
N ILE A 63 17.42 -9.98 0.97
CA ILE A 63 18.69 -10.69 0.81
C ILE A 63 19.70 -9.85 0.06
N ILE A 64 19.29 -9.23 -1.05
CA ILE A 64 20.18 -8.33 -1.81
C ILE A 64 20.64 -7.15 -0.95
N LEU A 65 19.77 -6.61 -0.08
CA LEU A 65 20.14 -5.53 0.85
C LEU A 65 21.12 -6.02 1.92
N ILE A 66 20.94 -7.23 2.45
CA ILE A 66 21.86 -7.86 3.42
C ILE A 66 23.23 -8.11 2.77
N GLU A 67 23.27 -8.66 1.57
CA GLU A 67 24.51 -8.90 0.80
C GLU A 67 25.27 -7.59 0.52
N ARG A 68 24.55 -6.47 0.44
CA ARG A 68 25.13 -5.12 0.30
C ARG A 68 25.59 -4.49 1.62
N GLY A 69 25.48 -5.22 2.74
CA GLY A 69 25.95 -4.81 4.06
C GLY A 69 24.92 -4.04 4.90
N HIS A 70 23.63 -4.07 4.54
CA HIS A 70 22.57 -3.48 5.39
C HIS A 70 22.07 -4.48 6.43
N ASN A 71 21.63 -3.98 7.58
CA ASN A 71 21.01 -4.80 8.62
C ASN A 71 19.50 -4.82 8.38
N VAL A 72 18.93 -5.98 8.06
CA VAL A 72 17.49 -6.10 7.78
C VAL A 72 16.79 -6.93 8.85
N ILE A 73 15.67 -6.43 9.35
CA ILE A 73 14.81 -7.08 10.34
C ILE A 73 13.40 -7.21 9.77
N LEU A 74 12.81 -8.38 9.89
CA LEU A 74 11.40 -8.61 9.57
C LEU A 74 10.55 -8.48 10.83
N LEU A 75 9.48 -7.69 10.77
CA LEU A 75 8.43 -7.64 11.79
C LEU A 75 7.11 -8.08 11.16
N THR A 76 6.62 -9.26 11.58
CA THR A 76 5.41 -9.88 11.04
C THR A 76 4.67 -10.73 12.08
N SER A 77 3.44 -11.13 11.79
CA SER A 77 2.68 -12.01 12.70
C SER A 77 3.20 -13.45 12.66
N GLY A 78 3.17 -14.11 13.82
CA GLY A 78 3.67 -15.47 13.98
C GLY A 78 5.18 -15.59 13.76
N LYS A 79 5.61 -16.77 13.31
CA LYS A 79 6.94 -17.01 12.74
C LYS A 79 6.74 -17.26 11.25
N TYR A 80 7.43 -16.51 10.41
CA TYR A 80 7.40 -16.77 8.97
C TYR A 80 8.28 -18.00 8.69
N GLU A 81 7.62 -19.16 8.60
CA GLU A 81 8.24 -20.50 8.44
C GLU A 81 9.15 -20.69 7.22
N PRO A 82 9.07 -19.92 6.11
CA PRO A 82 10.12 -19.92 5.09
C PRO A 82 11.47 -19.37 5.59
N SER A 83 11.71 -19.31 6.90
CA SER A 83 13.01 -19.00 7.50
C SER A 83 14.14 -19.90 7.02
N SER A 84 13.84 -21.09 6.47
CA SER A 84 14.83 -21.92 5.76
C SER A 84 15.30 -21.31 4.44
N GLU A 85 14.45 -20.55 3.74
CA GLU A 85 14.82 -19.83 2.50
C GLU A 85 15.66 -18.58 2.79
N TYR A 86 15.58 -18.04 4.01
CA TYR A 86 16.25 -16.80 4.42
C TYR A 86 17.01 -17.00 5.73
N PRO A 87 18.03 -17.89 5.75
CA PRO A 87 18.79 -18.20 6.95
C PRO A 87 19.49 -16.94 7.48
N GLY A 88 19.37 -16.67 8.78
CA GLY A 88 20.02 -15.53 9.43
C GLY A 88 19.23 -14.22 9.42
N LEU A 89 18.09 -14.13 8.73
CA LEU A 89 17.21 -12.96 8.83
C LEU A 89 16.61 -12.87 10.24
N LYS A 90 16.87 -11.76 10.94
CA LYS A 90 16.27 -11.49 12.25
C LYS A 90 14.77 -11.22 12.10
N GLN A 91 13.96 -11.94 12.86
CA GLN A 91 12.49 -11.79 12.86
C GLN A 91 11.97 -11.39 14.24
N ILE A 92 11.02 -10.45 14.27
CA ILE A 92 10.27 -10.02 15.46
C ILE A 92 8.80 -10.33 15.22
N SER A 93 8.17 -11.03 16.15
CA SER A 93 6.75 -11.38 16.04
C SER A 93 5.84 -10.24 16.52
N SER A 94 4.88 -9.82 15.70
CA SER A 94 3.85 -8.85 16.09
C SER A 94 2.68 -9.47 16.86
N GLY A 95 2.55 -10.80 16.90
CA GLY A 95 1.39 -11.48 17.49
C GLY A 95 1.16 -12.88 16.95
N PRO A 96 -0.02 -13.48 17.17
CA PRO A 96 -0.35 -14.80 16.65
C PRO A 96 -0.43 -14.80 15.12
N GLN A 97 -0.15 -15.94 14.48
CA GLN A 97 -0.23 -16.10 13.04
C GLN A 97 -1.70 -16.08 12.57
N TYR A 98 -2.05 -15.16 11.68
CA TYR A 98 -3.42 -15.03 11.16
C TYR A 98 -3.68 -15.86 9.89
N VAL A 99 -2.65 -16.12 9.09
CA VAL A 99 -2.76 -16.87 7.84
C VAL A 99 -2.16 -18.26 8.02
N THR A 100 -3.02 -19.28 8.04
CA THR A 100 -2.61 -20.67 7.80
C THR A 100 -3.02 -21.04 6.38
N ALA A 101 -2.08 -21.59 5.60
CA ALA A 101 -2.31 -21.98 4.21
C ALA A 101 -3.37 -23.09 4.02
N LYS A 102 -3.91 -23.64 5.12
CA LYS A 102 -4.71 -24.87 5.13
C LYS A 102 -6.22 -24.69 4.92
N SER A 103 -6.77 -23.47 4.81
CA SER A 103 -8.23 -23.31 4.83
C SER A 103 -8.86 -22.36 3.81
N ARG A 104 -8.11 -21.79 2.87
CA ARG A 104 -8.72 -20.93 1.83
C ARG A 104 -8.97 -21.73 0.56
N ASN A 105 -10.23 -21.80 0.17
CA ASN A 105 -10.63 -22.31 -1.13
C ASN A 105 -10.13 -21.30 -2.18
N ILE A 106 -8.97 -21.62 -2.77
CA ILE A 106 -8.22 -20.80 -3.75
C ILE A 106 -9.02 -20.49 -5.03
N HIS A 107 -10.16 -21.16 -5.23
CA HIS A 107 -11.09 -20.94 -6.33
C HIS A 107 -12.28 -20.04 -5.98
N LYS A 108 -12.40 -19.58 -4.73
CA LYS A 108 -13.47 -18.65 -4.34
C LYS A 108 -13.00 -17.24 -4.63
N ASP A 109 -13.78 -16.48 -5.41
CA ASP A 109 -13.49 -15.09 -5.73
C ASP A 109 -13.16 -14.31 -4.45
N VAL A 110 -11.98 -13.67 -4.44
CA VAL A 110 -11.60 -12.76 -3.37
C VAL A 110 -12.41 -11.49 -3.55
N ASP A 111 -13.48 -11.39 -2.78
CA ASP A 111 -14.39 -10.25 -2.79
C ASP A 111 -13.98 -9.24 -1.70
N TYR A 112 -14.36 -7.96 -1.87
CA TYR A 112 -14.04 -6.86 -0.95
C TYR A 112 -14.51 -7.15 0.49
N ARG A 113 -15.51 -8.03 0.66
CA ARG A 113 -15.99 -8.54 1.95
C ARG A 113 -14.93 -9.33 2.73
N SER A 114 -14.09 -10.11 2.05
CA SER A 114 -12.97 -10.82 2.69
C SER A 114 -11.90 -9.85 3.18
N LEU A 115 -11.66 -8.76 2.46
CA LEU A 115 -10.77 -7.69 2.90
C LEU A 115 -11.38 -6.87 4.05
N ALA A 116 -12.70 -6.72 4.13
CA ALA A 116 -13.36 -6.06 5.28
C ALA A 116 -13.10 -6.81 6.60
N HIS A 117 -13.19 -8.15 6.61
CA HIS A 117 -12.86 -8.94 7.80
C HIS A 117 -11.37 -8.83 8.18
N LEU A 118 -10.50 -8.73 7.17
CA LEU A 118 -9.08 -8.48 7.41
C LEU A 118 -8.87 -7.11 8.09
N MET A 119 -9.55 -6.07 7.61
CA MET A 119 -9.49 -4.73 8.21
C MET A 119 -9.98 -4.71 9.66
N GLU A 120 -11.03 -5.47 9.98
CA GLU A 120 -11.52 -5.65 11.35
C GLU A 120 -10.42 -6.19 12.29
N ILE A 121 -9.76 -7.28 11.89
CA ILE A 121 -8.66 -7.88 12.66
C ILE A 121 -7.53 -6.87 12.87
N THR A 122 -7.15 -6.13 11.82
CA THR A 122 -6.03 -5.18 11.88
C THR A 122 -6.36 -3.94 12.71
N THR A 123 -7.61 -3.50 12.71
CA THR A 123 -8.09 -2.37 13.51
C THR A 123 -8.17 -2.76 14.98
N ALA A 124 -8.68 -3.95 15.28
CA ALA A 124 -8.86 -4.43 16.66
C ALA A 124 -7.54 -4.57 17.43
N SER A 125 -6.44 -4.90 16.74
CA SER A 125 -5.11 -5.06 17.35
C SER A 125 -4.17 -3.88 17.09
N TYR A 126 -4.69 -2.78 16.52
CA TYR A 126 -3.86 -1.69 16.01
C TYR A 126 -2.94 -1.10 17.08
N ASN A 127 -3.47 -0.78 18.26
CA ASN A 127 -2.71 -0.14 19.34
C ASN A 127 -1.49 -0.96 19.79
N VAL A 128 -1.70 -2.24 20.09
CA VAL A 128 -0.65 -3.17 20.52
C VAL A 128 0.37 -3.37 19.39
N THR A 129 -0.11 -3.50 18.16
CA THR A 129 0.75 -3.72 17.00
C THR A 129 1.60 -2.49 16.69
N TYR A 130 1.01 -1.29 16.73
CA TYR A 130 1.71 -0.03 16.53
C TYR A 130 2.84 0.16 17.54
N GLU A 131 2.59 -0.11 18.83
CA GLU A 131 3.62 -0.03 19.87
C GLU A 131 4.78 -0.98 19.60
N LYS A 132 4.51 -2.19 19.11
CA LYS A 132 5.58 -3.13 18.70
C LYS A 132 6.42 -2.60 17.54
N PHE A 133 5.79 -2.04 16.51
CA PHE A 133 6.51 -1.41 15.40
C PHE A 133 7.38 -0.23 15.87
N LYS A 134 6.80 0.65 16.68
CA LYS A 134 7.49 1.82 17.23
C LYS A 134 8.69 1.42 18.10
N ASN A 135 8.52 0.43 18.98
CA ASN A 135 9.57 -0.03 19.89
C ASN A 135 10.67 -0.76 19.14
N ALA A 136 10.32 -1.69 18.24
CA ALA A 136 11.30 -2.36 17.39
C ALA A 136 12.12 -1.36 16.57
N ALA A 137 11.48 -0.31 16.05
CA ALA A 137 12.16 0.73 15.30
C ALA A 137 13.17 1.52 16.13
N LYS A 138 12.80 1.87 17.37
CA LYS A 138 13.69 2.60 18.30
C LYS A 138 14.83 1.72 18.79
N GLU A 139 14.54 0.51 19.26
CA GLU A 139 15.52 -0.42 19.82
C GLU A 139 16.59 -0.85 18.81
N ASN A 140 16.22 -0.92 17.52
CA ASN A 140 17.11 -1.35 16.45
C ASN A 140 17.63 -0.18 15.59
N ASN A 141 17.42 1.08 16.03
CA ASN A 141 17.87 2.29 15.33
C ASN A 141 17.52 2.28 13.83
N ILE A 142 16.26 1.99 13.50
CA ILE A 142 15.81 1.83 12.12
C ILE A 142 15.93 3.15 11.33
N ASP A 143 16.51 3.05 10.14
CA ASP A 143 16.73 4.13 9.18
C ASP A 143 15.68 4.17 8.07
N LEU A 144 15.15 3.00 7.69
CA LEU A 144 14.22 2.84 6.57
C LEU A 144 13.16 1.79 6.88
N PHE A 145 11.91 2.07 6.53
CA PHE A 145 10.82 1.10 6.57
C PHE A 145 10.48 0.63 5.16
N ILE A 146 10.27 -0.67 5.00
CA ILE A 146 9.64 -1.26 3.82
C ILE A 146 8.32 -1.87 4.28
N CYS A 147 7.21 -1.26 3.88
CA CYS A 147 5.88 -1.60 4.36
C CYS A 147 5.02 -2.14 3.23
N ASP A 148 4.38 -3.27 3.46
CA ASP A 148 3.18 -3.62 2.69
C ASP A 148 2.06 -2.63 3.03
N PRO A 149 1.46 -1.92 2.05
CA PRO A 149 0.36 -0.99 2.34
C PRO A 149 -0.96 -1.70 2.66
N ILE A 150 -1.12 -2.97 2.25
CA ILE A 150 -2.39 -3.69 2.41
C ILE A 150 -2.53 -4.15 3.85
N ALA A 151 -3.52 -3.59 4.55
CA ALA A 151 -3.89 -3.96 5.92
C ALA A 151 -2.71 -3.92 6.91
N ASN A 152 -1.78 -2.98 6.71
CA ASN A 152 -0.59 -2.81 7.53
C ASN A 152 -0.27 -1.32 7.73
N HIS A 153 -1.33 -0.53 7.97
CA HIS A 153 -1.26 0.89 8.30
C HIS A 153 -0.30 1.18 9.47
N VAL A 154 -0.20 0.27 10.44
CA VAL A 154 0.72 0.34 11.58
C VAL A 154 2.18 0.56 11.18
N CYS A 155 2.66 -0.07 10.10
CA CYS A 155 4.04 0.05 9.64
C CYS A 155 4.31 1.47 9.12
N ILE A 156 3.38 1.97 8.29
CA ILE A 156 3.50 3.28 7.66
C ILE A 156 3.32 4.40 8.70
N ASP A 157 2.35 4.25 9.60
CA ASP A 157 2.08 5.23 10.65
C ASP A 157 3.24 5.31 11.66
N ALA A 158 3.83 4.17 12.04
CA ALA A 158 5.02 4.16 12.90
C ALA A 158 6.20 4.87 12.24
N ALA A 159 6.47 4.59 10.97
CA ALA A 159 7.55 5.23 10.24
C ALA A 159 7.35 6.75 10.11
N ASN A 160 6.14 7.18 9.72
CA ASN A 160 5.79 8.59 9.59
C ASN A 160 5.93 9.34 10.92
N ASN A 161 5.43 8.77 12.01
CA ASN A 161 5.53 9.39 13.34
C ASN A 161 6.97 9.45 13.87
N LEU A 162 7.84 8.53 13.41
CA LEU A 162 9.27 8.55 13.71
C LEU A 162 10.08 9.39 12.71
N ASN A 163 9.42 10.06 11.75
CA ASN A 163 10.04 10.80 10.65
C ASN A 163 11.05 9.96 9.86
N LYS A 164 10.72 8.70 9.61
CA LYS A 164 11.55 7.76 8.83
C LYS A 164 10.98 7.58 7.42
N PRO A 165 11.84 7.46 6.39
CA PRO A 165 11.39 7.17 5.03
C PRO A 165 10.67 5.81 4.96
N VAL A 166 9.68 5.75 4.07
CA VAL A 166 8.86 4.55 3.84
C VAL A 166 8.92 4.18 2.37
N VAL A 167 9.28 2.92 2.11
CA VAL A 167 9.07 2.26 0.83
C VAL A 167 7.80 1.45 0.93
N GLY A 168 6.80 1.78 0.11
CA GLY A 168 5.63 0.92 -0.06
C GLY A 168 6.01 -0.28 -0.93
N PHE A 169 5.66 -1.50 -0.51
CA PHE A 169 5.87 -2.70 -1.33
C PHE A 169 4.54 -3.42 -1.50
N THR A 170 4.00 -3.45 -2.71
CA THR A 170 2.68 -4.03 -2.98
C THR A 170 2.73 -5.00 -4.15
N SER A 171 1.83 -5.96 -4.19
CA SER A 171 1.66 -6.87 -5.33
C SER A 171 0.58 -6.40 -6.31
N SER A 172 0.17 -5.13 -6.21
CA SER A 172 -0.92 -4.54 -6.98
C SER A 172 -0.73 -3.03 -7.11
N PHE A 173 -1.14 -2.45 -8.25
CA PHE A 173 -1.21 -0.99 -8.43
C PHE A 173 -2.24 -0.33 -7.50
N MET A 174 -3.08 -1.12 -6.83
CA MET A 174 -4.07 -0.63 -5.88
C MET A 174 -3.40 0.30 -4.87
N GLN A 175 -4.02 1.46 -4.65
CA GLN A 175 -3.60 2.50 -3.71
C GLN A 175 -2.33 3.29 -4.09
N MET A 176 -1.50 2.80 -5.02
CA MET A 176 -0.24 3.46 -5.42
C MET A 176 -0.36 4.29 -6.71
N MET A 177 -1.38 4.03 -7.53
CA MET A 177 -1.55 4.67 -8.82
C MET A 177 -2.95 5.30 -8.97
N ASP A 178 -3.07 6.22 -9.91
CA ASP A 178 -4.36 6.80 -10.27
C ASP A 178 -5.19 5.86 -11.14
N PRO A 179 -6.51 5.76 -10.87
CA PRO A 179 -7.38 4.89 -11.64
C PRO A 179 -7.36 5.30 -13.11
N LYS A 180 -7.34 4.30 -13.99
CA LYS A 180 -7.43 4.49 -15.43
C LYS A 180 -8.81 4.02 -15.90
N PRO A 181 -9.51 4.76 -16.77
CA PRO A 181 -10.90 4.45 -17.15
C PRO A 181 -11.04 3.16 -17.96
N TYR A 182 -9.95 2.63 -18.52
CA TYR A 182 -9.91 1.39 -19.29
C TYR A 182 -9.46 0.18 -18.46
N LYS A 183 -9.16 0.37 -17.17
CA LYS A 183 -8.68 -0.69 -16.27
C LYS A 183 -9.65 -0.88 -15.11
N SER A 184 -9.77 -2.11 -14.65
CA SER A 184 -10.42 -2.41 -13.37
C SER A 184 -9.46 -3.12 -12.43
N ASP A 185 -9.62 -2.83 -11.14
CA ASP A 185 -8.91 -3.56 -10.10
C ASP A 185 -9.54 -4.96 -9.95
N PRO A 186 -8.75 -6.04 -9.89
CA PRO A 186 -9.26 -7.38 -9.68
C PRO A 186 -10.21 -7.51 -8.47
N MET A 187 -10.03 -6.66 -7.44
CA MET A 187 -10.89 -6.63 -6.25
C MET A 187 -12.32 -6.18 -6.51
N PHE A 188 -12.60 -5.55 -7.65
CA PHE A 188 -13.95 -5.06 -7.99
C PHE A 188 -14.85 -6.14 -8.59
N GLY A 189 -14.33 -7.36 -8.79
CA GLY A 189 -15.07 -8.45 -9.45
C GLY A 189 -15.43 -8.11 -10.90
N CYS A 190 -14.58 -7.32 -11.54
CA CYS A 190 -14.73 -6.83 -12.91
C CYS A 190 -13.58 -7.33 -13.79
N ASN A 191 -13.79 -7.33 -15.10
CA ASN A 191 -12.72 -7.61 -16.04
C ASN A 191 -11.59 -6.57 -15.91
N ILE A 192 -10.35 -7.06 -15.87
CA ILE A 192 -9.16 -6.22 -15.65
C ILE A 192 -8.95 -5.21 -16.79
N SER A 193 -9.36 -5.59 -18.01
CA SER A 193 -9.52 -4.69 -19.15
C SER A 193 -10.98 -4.35 -19.32
N LEU A 194 -11.26 -3.04 -19.41
CA LEU A 194 -12.57 -2.52 -19.74
C LEU A 194 -12.67 -2.04 -21.19
N GLU A 195 -11.64 -2.27 -22.01
CA GLU A 195 -11.55 -1.74 -23.39
C GLU A 195 -12.66 -2.24 -24.31
N ASN A 196 -13.13 -3.47 -24.09
CA ASN A 196 -14.19 -4.11 -24.88
C ASN A 196 -15.51 -4.24 -24.13
N GLU A 197 -15.59 -3.65 -22.92
CA GLU A 197 -16.78 -3.71 -22.10
C GLU A 197 -17.84 -2.69 -22.53
N SER A 198 -19.10 -3.04 -22.28
CA SER A 198 -20.24 -2.13 -22.51
C SER A 198 -20.12 -0.88 -21.62
N PHE A 199 -20.79 0.21 -22.02
CA PHE A 199 -20.84 1.42 -21.20
C PHE A 199 -21.34 1.16 -19.77
N PHE A 200 -22.38 0.33 -19.62
CA PHE A 200 -22.94 0.01 -18.30
C PHE A 200 -21.97 -0.78 -17.42
N GLU A 201 -21.22 -1.72 -18.00
CA GLU A 201 -20.19 -2.46 -17.27
C GLU A 201 -19.04 -1.54 -16.84
N ARG A 202 -18.58 -0.65 -17.73
CA ARG A 202 -17.58 0.38 -17.37
C ARG A 202 -18.07 1.28 -16.25
N PHE A 203 -19.31 1.75 -16.33
CA PHE A 203 -19.92 2.61 -15.31
C PHE A 203 -20.03 1.89 -13.97
N ARG A 204 -20.48 0.63 -13.97
CA ARG A 204 -20.53 -0.21 -12.76
C ARG A 204 -19.14 -0.37 -12.15
N CYS A 205 -18.14 -0.74 -12.94
CA CYS A 205 -16.79 -1.07 -12.46
C CYS A 205 -15.95 0.16 -12.08
N THR A 206 -16.16 1.31 -12.73
CA THR A 206 -15.35 2.52 -12.50
C THR A 206 -15.98 3.44 -11.45
N LEU A 207 -17.29 3.36 -11.21
CA LEU A 207 -17.98 4.25 -10.28
C LEU A 207 -18.73 3.49 -9.18
N ILE A 208 -19.66 2.61 -9.54
CA ILE A 208 -20.55 1.96 -8.57
C ILE A 208 -19.77 1.07 -7.60
N GLN A 209 -18.91 0.19 -8.12
CA GLN A 209 -18.10 -0.73 -7.31
C GLN A 209 -17.14 0.00 -6.35
N PRO A 210 -16.32 0.98 -6.82
CA PRO A 210 -15.51 1.80 -5.91
C PRO A 210 -16.31 2.50 -4.81
N LEU A 211 -17.51 3.00 -5.11
CA LEU A 211 -18.38 3.64 -4.11
C LEU A 211 -18.91 2.63 -3.09
N GLN A 212 -19.32 1.43 -3.53
CA GLN A 212 -19.75 0.36 -2.63
C GLN A 212 -18.63 -0.09 -1.69
N ILE A 213 -17.42 -0.26 -2.22
CA ILE A 213 -16.23 -0.63 -1.42
C ILE A 213 -15.87 0.49 -0.44
N THR A 214 -15.87 1.74 -0.89
CA THR A 214 -15.62 2.90 -0.02
C THR A 214 -16.65 2.99 1.10
N TYR A 215 -17.93 2.76 0.78
CA TYR A 215 -19.00 2.73 1.78
C TYR A 215 -18.79 1.58 2.79
N ALA A 216 -18.44 0.39 2.31
CA ALA A 216 -18.16 -0.77 3.16
C ALA A 216 -16.92 -0.54 4.06
N TYR A 217 -15.93 0.23 3.61
CA TYR A 217 -14.70 0.49 4.38
C TYR A 217 -14.79 1.67 5.34
N ARG A 218 -15.76 2.56 5.13
CA ARG A 218 -16.01 3.74 5.96
C ARG A 218 -16.00 3.48 7.48
N PRO A 219 -16.68 2.46 8.04
CA PRO A 219 -16.67 2.23 9.48
C PRO A 219 -15.26 1.91 10.00
N PHE A 220 -14.49 1.09 9.30
CA PHE A 220 -13.13 0.73 9.69
C PHE A 220 -12.18 1.93 9.63
N THR A 221 -12.27 2.74 8.56
CA THR A 221 -11.45 3.95 8.44
C THR A 221 -11.74 4.94 9.57
N ARG A 222 -13.00 5.07 9.99
CA ARG A 222 -13.38 5.91 11.14
C ARG A 222 -12.80 5.37 12.44
N GLN A 223 -13.07 4.10 12.74
CA GLN A 223 -12.56 3.47 13.96
C GLN A 223 -11.04 3.53 14.06
N LEU A 224 -10.33 3.29 12.94
CA LEU A 224 -8.88 3.41 12.88
C LEU A 224 -8.40 4.84 13.15
N ASN A 225 -9.07 5.85 12.61
CA ASN A 225 -8.75 7.24 12.89
C ASN A 225 -9.06 7.63 14.34
N ASP A 226 -10.15 7.14 14.93
CA ASP A 226 -10.45 7.37 16.34
C ASP A 226 -9.34 6.79 17.24
N ILE A 227 -8.84 5.59 16.93
CA ILE A 227 -7.70 4.97 17.64
C ILE A 227 -6.42 5.79 17.42
N ARG A 228 -6.14 6.25 16.20
CA ARG A 228 -4.99 7.11 15.91
C ARG A 228 -5.01 8.37 16.75
N GLU A 229 -6.16 9.05 16.84
CA GLU A 229 -6.33 10.28 17.63
C GLU A 229 -6.07 10.02 19.12
N GLN A 230 -6.62 8.94 19.67
CA GLN A 230 -6.35 8.52 21.06
C GLN A 230 -4.85 8.29 21.34
N MET A 231 -4.09 7.90 20.31
CA MET A 231 -2.66 7.65 20.39
C MET A 231 -1.80 8.85 19.96
N ASN A 232 -2.40 10.03 19.72
CA ASN A 232 -1.74 11.22 19.17
C ASN A 232 -1.05 10.97 17.81
N ILE A 233 -1.60 10.08 17.00
CA ILE A 233 -1.17 9.79 15.63
C ILE A 233 -2.06 10.61 14.69
N LYS A 234 -1.46 11.17 13.63
CA LYS A 234 -2.21 11.94 12.65
C LYS A 234 -3.23 11.07 11.92
N SER A 235 -4.50 11.44 12.00
CA SER A 235 -5.57 10.85 11.20
C SER A 235 -5.29 10.98 9.70
N VAL A 236 -5.65 9.95 8.94
CA VAL A 236 -5.48 9.90 7.50
C VAL A 236 -6.84 10.07 6.82
N SER A 237 -6.93 10.99 5.87
CA SER A 237 -8.09 11.15 4.98
C SER A 237 -7.66 10.93 3.52
N GLY A 238 -8.48 10.21 2.75
CA GLY A 238 -8.23 9.96 1.33
C GLY A 238 -7.37 8.72 1.02
N LYS A 239 -6.70 8.74 -0.15
CA LYS A 239 -5.82 7.64 -0.59
C LYS A 239 -4.60 7.50 0.35
N VAL A 240 -4.22 6.22 0.53
CA VAL A 240 -3.16 5.63 1.38
C VAL A 240 -1.83 6.41 1.39
N PRO A 241 -1.01 6.29 2.47
CA PRO A 241 -0.10 7.35 2.89
C PRO A 241 1.05 7.63 1.91
N LYS A 242 1.64 8.81 2.06
CA LYS A 242 2.86 9.25 1.38
C LYS A 242 3.99 8.23 1.60
N VAL A 243 4.27 7.41 0.60
CA VAL A 243 5.50 6.62 0.52
C VAL A 243 6.53 7.40 -0.30
N THR A 244 7.80 7.30 0.08
CA THR A 244 8.91 7.95 -0.65
C THR A 244 9.18 7.24 -1.97
N LEU A 245 9.03 5.91 -1.97
CA LEU A 245 9.17 5.03 -3.12
C LEU A 245 8.10 3.95 -3.02
N ALA A 246 7.49 3.56 -4.13
CA ALA A 246 6.66 2.37 -4.20
C ALA A 246 7.33 1.33 -5.10
N LEU A 247 7.41 0.09 -4.61
CA LEU A 247 7.82 -1.08 -5.36
C LEU A 247 6.58 -1.96 -5.60
N ILE A 248 6.33 -2.31 -6.86
CA ILE A 248 5.12 -3.00 -7.28
C ILE A 248 5.51 -4.30 -7.97
N ASN A 249 5.19 -5.42 -7.31
CA ASN A 249 5.39 -6.74 -7.87
C ASN A 249 4.13 -7.22 -8.61
N ILE A 250 4.02 -6.91 -9.90
CA ILE A 250 2.94 -7.40 -10.76
C ILE A 250 3.23 -8.76 -11.41
N PHE A 251 4.23 -9.52 -10.93
CA PHE A 251 4.67 -10.78 -11.56
C PHE A 251 3.53 -11.77 -11.82
N PHE A 252 2.50 -11.79 -10.97
CA PHE A 252 1.37 -12.69 -11.11
C PHE A 252 0.40 -12.34 -12.27
N GLY A 253 0.58 -11.19 -12.92
CA GLY A 253 -0.14 -10.84 -14.15
C GLY A 253 -1.62 -10.53 -13.97
N PHE A 254 -2.08 -10.22 -12.75
CA PHE A 254 -3.47 -9.87 -12.49
C PHE A 254 -3.87 -8.48 -13.01
N GLU A 255 -2.92 -7.68 -13.47
CA GLU A 255 -3.16 -6.28 -13.84
C GLU A 255 -2.52 -5.94 -15.18
N LEU A 256 -3.15 -5.03 -15.92
CA LEU A 256 -2.63 -4.55 -17.19
C LEU A 256 -1.40 -3.66 -17.00
N PRO A 257 -0.40 -3.70 -17.90
CA PRO A 257 0.70 -2.74 -17.93
C PRO A 257 0.20 -1.29 -17.96
N GLN A 258 0.94 -0.37 -17.32
CA GLN A 258 0.65 1.06 -17.37
C GLN A 258 1.90 1.89 -17.15
N SER A 259 1.87 3.16 -17.55
CA SER A 259 2.93 4.11 -17.23
C SER A 259 3.02 4.34 -15.73
N LEU A 260 4.25 4.37 -15.22
CA LEU A 260 4.55 4.55 -13.80
C LEU A 260 5.06 5.97 -13.54
N ALA A 261 4.75 6.49 -12.36
CA ALA A 261 5.38 7.71 -11.88
C ALA A 261 6.86 7.44 -11.52
N PRO A 262 7.75 8.45 -11.48
CA PRO A 262 9.18 8.24 -11.23
C PRO A 262 9.51 7.57 -9.88
N ASN A 263 8.63 7.74 -8.90
CA ASN A 263 8.74 7.17 -7.55
C ASN A 263 8.02 5.81 -7.42
N VAL A 264 7.64 5.18 -8.53
CA VAL A 264 6.97 3.88 -8.59
C VAL A 264 7.76 2.97 -9.53
N GLN A 265 8.19 1.80 -9.04
CA GLN A 265 8.98 0.82 -9.79
C GLN A 265 8.35 -0.56 -9.73
#